data_AF-A0A6J6T1C2-F1
#
_entry.id   AF-A0A6J6T1C2-F1
#
_cell.length_a   1.000
_cell.length_b   1.000
_cell.length_c   1.000
_cell.angle_alpha   90.00
_cell.angle_beta   90.00
_cell.angle_gamma   90.00
#
_symmetry.space_group_name_H-M   'P 1'
#
loop_
_entity.id
_entity.type
_entity.pdbx_description
1 polymer ?
#
loop_
_entity_poly.entity_id
_entity_poly.type
_entity_poly.pdbx_seq_one_letter_code
_entity_poly.pdbx_strand_id
1 'polypeptide(L)' 'MQGAVAHQEVVFGGPGESLTIRHDSYDRESFMPGVLLAIRRVSDFKGLTFGLESLLGLDS' A
#
# COMPACT_ATOMS: atom_id res chain seq x y z
N MET A 1 -21.43 -0.48 1.05
CA MET A 1 -20.37 -0.85 0.11
C MET A 1 -20.50 -2.33 -0.20
N GLN A 2 -21.12 -2.67 -1.33
CA GLN A 2 -21.13 -4.05 -1.84
C GLN A 2 -20.15 -4.06 -3.02
N GLY A 3 -19.12 -4.93 -2.96
CA GLY A 3 -18.11 -5.08 -4.02
C GLY A 3 -16.70 -4.56 -3.71
N ALA A 4 -16.41 -4.01 -2.53
CA ALA A 4 -15.04 -3.67 -2.13
C ALA A 4 -14.39 -4.82 -1.35
N VAL A 5 -13.16 -5.19 -1.71
CA VAL A 5 -12.37 -6.22 -1.02
C VAL A 5 -11.68 -5.66 0.23
N ALA A 6 -11.19 -4.42 0.17
CA ALA A 6 -10.59 -3.73 1.31
C ALA A 6 -10.77 -2.21 1.21
N HIS A 7 -11.06 -1.55 2.33
CA HIS A 7 -11.22 -0.10 2.44
C HIS A 7 -10.45 0.42 3.66
N GLN A 8 -9.73 1.53 3.49
CA GLN A 8 -9.01 2.23 4.55
C GLN A 8 -9.20 3.74 4.39
N GLU A 9 -9.40 4.42 5.52
CA GLU A 9 -9.41 5.88 5.60
C GLU A 9 -8.58 6.33 6.82
N VAL A 10 -7.71 7.31 6.62
CA VAL A 10 -6.91 7.96 7.67
C VAL A 10 -7.25 9.44 7.64
N VAL A 11 -7.72 9.97 8.78
CA VAL A 11 -8.15 11.36 8.91
C VAL A 11 -7.22 12.09 9.88
N PHE A 12 -6.63 13.18 9.41
CA PHE A 12 -5.89 14.15 10.20
C PHE A 12 -6.74 15.41 10.36
N GLY A 13 -6.81 15.96 11.57
CA GLY A 13 -7.58 17.18 11.87
C GLY A 13 -6.73 18.25 12.54
N GLY A 14 -6.99 19.50 12.18
CA GLY A 14 -6.39 20.71 12.77
C GLY A 14 -7.42 21.84 12.89
N PRO A 15 -7.11 22.95 13.59
CA PRO A 15 -8.03 24.08 13.71
C PRO A 15 -8.38 24.67 12.33
N GLY A 16 -9.64 24.54 11.91
CA GLY A 16 -10.12 25.08 10.64
C GLY A 16 -9.79 24.23 9.40
N GLU A 17 -9.16 23.06 9.57
CA GLU A 17 -8.78 22.20 8.44
C GLU A 17 -8.79 20.70 8.77
N SER A 18 -8.89 19.89 7.72
CA SER A 18 -8.71 18.44 7.80
C SER A 18 -8.06 17.90 6.52
N LEU A 19 -7.37 16.77 6.66
CA LEU A 19 -6.81 16.00 5.56
C LEU A 19 -7.25 14.54 5.70
N THR A 20 -7.85 13.99 4.65
CA THR A 20 -8.25 12.59 4.59
C THR A 20 -7.45 11.86 3.51
N ILE A 21 -6.80 10.76 3.88
CA ILE A 21 -6.14 9.82 2.97
C ILE A 21 -6.99 8.55 2.92
N ARG A 22 -7.51 8.23 1.73
CA ARG A 22 -8.41 7.10 1.51
C ARG A 22 -7.85 6.15 0.46
N HIS A 23 -7.92 4.85 0.74
CA HIS A 23 -7.56 3.78 -0.19
C HIS A 23 -8.71 2.77 -0.28
N ASP A 24 -9.16 2.50 -1.50
CA ASP A 24 -10.22 1.53 -1.81
C ASP A 24 -9.65 0.48 -2.77
N SER A 25 -9.68 -0.79 -2.36
CA SER A 25 -9.41 -1.94 -3.23
C SER A 25 -10.72 -2.60 -3.63
N TYR A 26 -11.11 -2.41 -4.89
CA TYR A 26 -12.36 -2.96 -5.44
C TYR A 26 -12.21 -4.42 -5.90
N ASP A 27 -11.00 -4.84 -6.29
CA ASP A 27 -10.70 -6.20 -6.72
C ASP A 27 -9.32 -6.65 -6.19
N ARG A 28 -9.10 -7.96 -6.04
CA ARG A 28 -7.82 -8.55 -5.66
C ARG A 28 -6.74 -8.36 -6.72
N GLU A 29 -7.12 -8.11 -7.97
CA GLU A 29 -6.18 -7.75 -9.03
C GLU A 29 -5.30 -6.54 -8.67
N SER A 30 -5.79 -5.63 -7.81
CA SER A 30 -5.04 -4.45 -7.36
C SER A 30 -3.74 -4.80 -6.62
N PHE A 31 -3.65 -6.00 -6.02
CA PHE A 31 -2.47 -6.44 -5.27
C PHE A 31 -1.38 -7.04 -6.17
N MET A 32 -1.75 -7.56 -7.34
CA MET A 32 -0.86 -8.35 -8.19
C MET A 32 0.37 -7.58 -8.70
N PRO A 33 0.30 -6.27 -9.06
CA PRO A 33 1.48 -5.50 -9.41
C PRO A 33 2.54 -5.48 -8.30
N GLY A 34 2.12 -5.32 -7.03
CA GLY A 34 3.02 -5.35 -5.89
C GLY A 34 3.64 -6.72 -5.65
N VAL A 35 2.86 -7.79 -5.79
CA VAL A 35 3.36 -9.18 -5.69
C VAL A 35 4.40 -9.47 -6.78
N LEU A 36 4.11 -9.12 -8.03
CA LEU A 36 5.03 -9.34 -9.16
C LEU A 36 6.29 -8.51 -9.02
N LEU A 37 6.20 -7.29 -8.48
CA LEU A 37 7.36 -6.46 -8.16
C LEU A 37 8.27 -7.15 -7.14
N ALA A 38 7.68 -7.65 -6.06
CA ALA A 38 8.39 -8.39 -5.02
C ALA A 38 9.08 -9.64 -5.57
N ILE A 39 8.36 -10.45 -6.34
CA ILE A 39 8.92 -11.66 -6.97
C ILE A 39 10.11 -11.32 -7.87
N ARG A 40 10.00 -10.26 -8.69
CA ARG A 40 11.07 -9.90 -9.64
C ARG A 40 12.34 -9.39 -8.96
N ARG A 41 12.24 -8.80 -7.76
CA ARG A 41 13.36 -8.19 -7.04
C ARG A 41 13.83 -8.99 -5.82
N VAL A 42 13.19 -10.11 -5.50
CA VAL A 42 13.46 -10.87 -4.27
C VAL A 42 14.94 -11.30 -4.14
N SER A 43 15.63 -11.54 -5.26
CA SER A 43 17.05 -11.89 -5.28
C SER A 43 17.98 -10.78 -4.82
N ASP A 44 17.53 -9.52 -4.88
CA ASP A 44 18.34 -8.35 -4.60
C ASP A 44 18.42 -8.07 -3.09
N PHE A 45 17.52 -8.67 -2.31
CA PHE A 45 17.41 -8.49 -0.87
C PHE A 45 17.89 -9.75 -0.13
N LYS A 46 18.63 -9.56 0.97
CA LYS A 46 19.07 -10.64 1.85
C LYS A 46 18.27 -10.61 3.14
N GLY A 47 17.85 -11.79 3.62
CA GLY A 47 17.11 -11.92 4.87
C GLY A 47 15.63 -11.58 4.71
N LEU A 48 15.04 -10.98 5.75
CA LEU A 48 13.63 -10.63 5.78
C LEU A 48 13.43 -9.16 5.40
N THR A 49 12.69 -8.92 4.32
CA THR A 49 12.14 -7.60 3.99
C THR A 49 10.66 -7.57 4.38
N PHE A 50 10.27 -6.56 5.17
CA PHE A 50 8.88 -6.34 5.58
C PHE A 50 8.29 -5.15 4.82
N GLY A 51 7.08 -5.31 4.29
CA GLY A 51 6.42 -4.28 3.48
C GLY A 51 6.92 -4.21 2.04
N LEU A 52 6.43 -3.21 1.29
CA LEU A 52 6.80 -2.94 -0.11
C LEU A 52 7.52 -1.61 -0.29
N GLU A 53 7.64 -0.81 0.77
CA GLU A 53 8.20 0.53 0.79
C GLU A 53 9.61 0.56 0.20
N SER A 54 10.46 -0.39 0.60
CA SER A 54 11.83 -0.54 0.09
C SER A 54 11.93 -0.92 -1.38
N LEU A 55 10.93 -1.60 -1.91
CA LEU A 55 10.87 -1.93 -3.33
C LEU A 55 10.31 -0.77 -4.18
N LEU A 56 9.63 0.18 -3.53
CA LEU A 56 9.07 1.38 -4.13
C LEU A 56 9.98 2.61 -3.97
N GLY A 57 11.07 2.50 -3.20
CA GLY A 57 11.97 3.62 -2.88
C GLY A 57 11.31 4.65 -1.96
N LEU A 58 10.46 4.17 -1.05
CA LEU A 58 9.74 4.97 -0.05
C LEU A 58 10.25 4.70 1.37
N ASP A 59 11.27 3.88 1.51
CA ASP A 59 12.03 3.70 2.75
C ASP A 59 13.06 4.82 2.92
N SER A 60 13.13 5.34 4.15
CA SER A 60 14.03 6.44 4.56
C SER A 60 15.46 5.98 4.82
#